data_AF-A0A9N9E1J0-F1
#
_entry.id   AF-A0A9N9E1J0-F1
#
_cell.length_a   1.000
_cell.length_b   1.000
_cell.length_c   1.000
_cell.angle_alpha   90.00
_cell.angle_beta   90.00
_cell.angle_gamma   90.00
#
_symmetry.space_group_name_H-M   'P 1'
#
loop_
_entity.id
_entity.type
_entity.pdbx_description
1 polymer ?
#
loop_
_entity_poly.entity_id
_entity_poly.type
_entity_poly.pdbx_seq_one_letter_code
_entity_poly.pdbx_strand_id
1 'polypeptide(L)' 'IVGIDHVGPLPKSKEGYQYIIIAQDYLTKWPIAEPTKTTNQDEAIKF' A
#
# COMPACT_ATOMS: atom_id res chain seq x y z
N ILE A 1 -4.14 16.33 5.33
CA ILE A 1 -3.25 15.85 4.24
C ILE A 1 -2.89 14.42 4.58
N VAL A 2 -2.92 13.54 3.59
CA VAL A 2 -2.52 12.13 3.70
C VAL A 2 -1.37 11.91 2.72
N GLY A 3 -0.34 11.20 3.14
CA GLY A 3 0.72 10.71 2.27
C GLY A 3 0.41 9.28 1.88
N ILE A 4 0.46 8.97 0.59
CA ILE A 4 0.24 7.62 0.08
C ILE A 4 1.52 7.15 -0.62
N ASP A 5 1.97 5.95 -0.29
CA ASP A 5 3.17 5.36 -0.87
C ASP A 5 3.04 3.84 -1.05
N HIS A 6 3.87 3.26 -1.92
CA HIS A 6 3.96 1.82 -2.13
C HIS A 6 5.33 1.29 -1.70
N VAL A 7 5.33 0.21 -0.93
CA VAL A 7 6.55 -0.50 -0.52
C VAL A 7 6.69 -1.79 -1.31
N GLY A 8 7.81 -1.96 -2.03
CA GLY A 8 8.16 -3.21 -2.70
C GLY A 8 9.04 -3.00 -3.96
N PRO A 9 9.29 -4.08 -4.73
CA PRO A 9 8.70 -5.41 -4.61
C PRO A 9 9.31 -6.26 -3.48
N LEU A 10 8.46 -6.85 -2.66
CA LEU A 10 8.79 -7.80 -1.60
C LEU A 10 8.74 -9.25 -2.12
N PRO A 11 9.33 -10.23 -1.39
CA PRO A 11 9.14 -11.64 -1.71
C PRO A 11 7.66 -11.97 -1.82
N LYS A 12 7.30 -12.61 -2.93
CA LYS A 12 5.90 -12.89 -3.26
C LYS A 12 5.28 -13.80 -2.20
N SER A 13 4.16 -13.36 -1.62
CA SER A 13 3.40 -14.20 -0.70
C SER A 13 2.79 -15.40 -1.42
N LYS A 14 2.33 -16.40 -0.67
CA LYS A 14 1.62 -17.57 -1.23
C LYS A 14 0.41 -17.18 -2.09
N GLU A 15 -0.21 -16.03 -1.78
CA GLU A 15 -1.40 -15.51 -2.47
C GLU A 15 -1.08 -14.51 -3.60
N GLY A 16 0.22 -14.26 -3.83
CA GLY A 16 0.70 -13.44 -4.95
C GLY A 16 0.90 -11.96 -4.65
N TYR A 17 0.71 -11.51 -3.40
CA TYR A 17 1.00 -10.13 -3.00
C TYR A 17 2.50 -9.88 -2.95
N GLN A 18 2.92 -8.72 -3.43
CA GLN A 18 4.33 -8.35 -3.51
C GLN A 18 4.58 -6.87 -3.15
N TYR A 19 3.52 -6.11 -2.89
CA TYR A 19 3.60 -4.71 -2.49
C TYR A 19 2.72 -4.48 -1.26
N ILE A 20 2.98 -3.38 -0.57
CA ILE A 20 2.12 -2.84 0.49
C ILE A 20 1.84 -1.39 0.13
N ILE A 21 0.58 -1.01 0.00
CA ILE A 21 0.17 0.39 -0.11
C ILE A 21 -0.06 0.94 1.30
N ILE A 22 0.43 2.14 1.57
CA ILE A 22 0.35 2.79 2.87
C ILE A 22 -0.26 4.18 2.70
N ALA A 23 -1.32 4.49 3.44
CA ALA A 23 -1.82 5.84 3.67
C ALA A 23 -1.47 6.28 5.07
N GLN A 24 -0.90 7.47 5.19
CA GLN A 24 -0.50 8.05 6.45
C GLN A 24 -1.06 9.48 6.57
N ASP A 25 -1.95 9.71 7.53
CA ASP A 25 -2.31 11.08 7.89
C ASP A 25 -1.10 11.82 8.49
N TYR A 26 -0.89 13.08 8.10
CA TYR A 26 0.33 13.78 8.50
C TYR A 26 0.32 14.28 9.96
N LEU A 27 -0.87 14.42 10.57
CA LEU A 27 -1.03 15.02 11.89
C LEU A 27 -0.78 14.01 13.00
N THR A 28 -1.54 12.92 13.00
CA THR A 28 -1.50 11.90 14.06
C THR A 28 -0.47 10.82 13.78
N LYS A 29 0.03 10.74 12.55
CA LYS A 29 0.95 9.66 12.12
C LYS A 29 0.32 8.27 12.31
N TRP A 30 -1.01 8.16 12.12
CA TRP A 30 -1.76 6.91 12.07
C TRP A 30 -1.72 6.23 10.69
N PRO A 31 -1.01 5.09 10.52
CA PRO A 31 -0.90 4.44 9.23
C PRO A 31 -2.08 3.49 8.97
N ILE A 32 -2.51 3.43 7.71
CA ILE A 32 -3.32 2.33 7.17
C ILE A 32 -2.47 1.65 6.11
N ALA A 33 -2.37 0.33 6.17
CA ALA A 33 -1.53 -0.45 5.25
C ALA A 33 -2.28 -1.67 4.73
N GLU A 34 -2.26 -1.87 3.42
CA GLU A 34 -2.91 -3.00 2.76
C GLU A 34 -1.97 -3.68 1.75
N PRO A 35 -2.02 -5.03 1.61
CA PRO A 35 -1.20 -5.74 0.66
C PRO A 35 -1.77 -5.59 -0.76
N THR A 36 -0.94 -5.27 -1.75
CA THR A 36 -1.32 -5.19 -3.16
C THR A 36 -0.49 -6.12 -4.03
N LYS A 37 -1.08 -6.62 -5.12
CA LYS A 37 -0.37 -7.51 -6.05
C LYS A 37 0.42 -6.71 -7.08
N THR A 38 0.01 -5.48 -7.35
CA THR A 38 0.66 -4.55 -8.29
C THR A 38 0.58 -3.12 -7.75
N THR A 39 1.33 -2.20 -8.35
CA THR A 39 1.29 -0.76 -8.06
C THR A 39 0.35 0.00 -9.02
N ASN A 40 -0.61 -0.71 -9.62
CA ASN A 40 -1.53 -0.13 -10.60
C ASN A 40 -2.55 0.80 -9.94
N GLN A 41 -3.07 1.74 -10.74
CA GLN A 41 -4.09 2.70 -10.31
C GLN A 41 -5.34 2.01 -9.76
N ASP A 42 -5.75 0.86 -10.33
CA ASP A 42 -6.93 0.12 -9.88
C ASP A 42 -6.80 -0.40 -8.44
N GLU A 43 -5.58 -0.72 -7.98
CA GLU A 43 -5.32 -1.13 -6.60
C GLU A 43 -5.30 0.10 -5.69
N ALA A 44 -4.73 1.21 -6.17
CA ALA A 44 -4.69 2.48 -5.41
C ALA A 44 -6.06 3.16 -5.26
N ILE A 45 -7.01 2.95 -6.18
CA ILE A 45 -8.38 3.47 -6.09
C ILE A 45 -9.24 2.66 -5.11
N LYS A 46 -8.94 1.37 -4.94
CA LYS A 46 -9.66 0.49 -4.01
C LYS A 46 -9.30 0.73 -2.55
N PHE A 47 -8.13 1.31 -2.33
CA PHE A 47 -7.59 1.71 -1.04
C PHE A 47 -8.19 3.03 -0.57
#